data_AF-A0A1H9J6T4-F1
#
_entry.id   AF-A0A1H9J6T4-F1
#
_cell.length_a   1.000
_cell.length_b   1.000
_cell.length_c   1.000
_cell.angle_alpha   90.00
_cell.angle_beta   90.00
_cell.angle_gamma   90.00
#
_symmetry.space_group_name_H-M   'P 1'
#
loop_
_entity.id
_entity.type
_entity.pdbx_description
1 polymer ?
#
loop_
_entity_poly.entity_id
_entity_poly.type
_entity_poly.pdbx_seq_one_letter_code
_entity_poly.pdbx_strand_id
1 'polypeptide(L)'
;MADTENRADEGLIKDRFELLLGELQTIIYVFYGLLVGLGMLYNYFRYREFGINIFEYAGVLDFLIAPFSDLRILLMAASVSLFCYLMYRLDVWMSHKFPRFYNLLAFGQAKRKGYKSFRNISLIITLIWCIGVFALAYGKTSERGIRNSSPITLIYNDGSQDSGRMIGKTSEVYFLLKADDSVEVIPLSGDLRKVKLEN
;
A
#
# COMPACT_ATOMS: atom_id res chain seq x y z
N MET A 1 15.10 9.78 -53.95
CA MET A 1 15.39 8.48 -53.30
C MET A 1 15.76 8.64 -51.83
N ALA A 2 16.64 9.58 -51.46
CA ALA A 2 16.95 9.87 -50.04
C ALA A 2 15.74 10.36 -49.21
N ASP A 3 14.81 11.11 -49.82
CA ASP A 3 13.67 11.71 -49.12
C ASP A 3 12.55 10.70 -48.75
N THR A 4 12.46 9.59 -49.50
CA THR A 4 11.55 8.46 -49.21
C THR A 4 12.08 7.52 -48.14
N GLU A 5 13.41 7.41 -48.01
CA GLU A 5 14.09 6.59 -46.98
C GLU A 5 14.00 7.27 -45.61
N ASN A 6 14.24 8.59 -45.55
CA ASN A 6 14.14 9.37 -44.31
C ASN A 6 12.72 9.40 -43.72
N ARG A 7 11.69 9.46 -44.59
CA ARG A 7 10.27 9.36 -44.17
C ARG A 7 9.89 7.99 -43.64
N ALA A 8 10.51 6.92 -44.15
CA ALA A 8 10.25 5.56 -43.68
C ALA A 8 10.87 5.34 -42.29
N ASP A 9 12.07 5.87 -42.05
CA ASP A 9 12.74 5.81 -40.76
C ASP A 9 12.04 6.67 -39.69
N GLU A 10 11.57 7.87 -40.03
CA GLU A 10 10.76 8.70 -39.13
C GLU A 10 9.44 8.00 -38.73
N GLY A 11 8.77 7.35 -39.68
CA GLY A 11 7.57 6.56 -39.43
C GLY A 11 7.82 5.38 -38.49
N LEU A 12 8.89 4.62 -38.71
CA LEU A 12 9.28 3.48 -37.87
C LEU A 12 9.65 3.90 -36.43
N ILE A 13 10.31 5.04 -36.26
CA ILE A 13 10.67 5.56 -34.93
C ILE A 13 9.41 6.02 -34.20
N LYS A 14 8.50 6.70 -34.88
CA LYS A 14 7.23 7.17 -34.31
C LYS A 14 6.35 5.99 -33.87
N ASP A 15 6.20 4.97 -34.71
CA ASP A 15 5.39 3.78 -34.39
C ASP A 15 5.94 3.03 -33.17
N ARG A 16 7.27 2.90 -33.06
CA ARG A 16 7.91 2.30 -31.87
C ARG A 16 7.70 3.15 -30.62
N PHE A 17 7.75 4.47 -30.74
CA PHE A 17 7.49 5.38 -29.62
C PHE A 17 6.04 5.30 -29.15
N GLU A 18 5.08 5.26 -30.07
CA GLU A 18 3.65 5.11 -29.74
C GLU A 18 3.37 3.76 -29.08
N LEU A 19 4.00 2.68 -29.56
CA LEU A 19 3.96 1.36 -28.92
C LEU A 19 4.51 1.40 -27.49
N LEU A 20 5.70 1.97 -27.29
CA LEU A 20 6.31 2.10 -25.96
C LEU A 20 5.46 2.95 -25.01
N LEU A 21 4.88 4.05 -25.50
CA LEU A 21 3.98 4.89 -24.71
C LEU A 21 2.73 4.13 -24.29
N GLY A 22 2.13 3.35 -25.19
CA GLY A 22 0.96 2.52 -24.88
C GLY A 22 1.26 1.44 -23.84
N GLU A 23 2.39 0.76 -23.97
CA GLU A 23 2.86 -0.24 -22.99
C GLU A 23 3.10 0.41 -21.61
N LEU A 24 3.78 1.56 -21.58
CA LEU A 24 4.10 2.28 -20.36
C LEU A 24 2.83 2.77 -19.66
N GLN A 25 1.87 3.31 -20.40
CA GLN A 25 0.58 3.73 -19.87
C GLN A 25 -0.18 2.54 -19.23
N THR A 26 -0.18 1.39 -19.90
CA THR A 26 -0.80 0.16 -19.37
C THR A 26 -0.16 -0.27 -18.06
N ILE A 27 1.18 -0.25 -17.99
CA ILE A 27 1.94 -0.58 -16.78
C ILE A 27 1.58 0.39 -15.65
N ILE A 28 1.51 1.69 -15.92
CA ILE A 28 1.13 2.70 -14.92
C ILE A 28 -0.26 2.43 -14.36
N TYR A 29 -1.26 2.14 -15.21
CA TYR A 29 -2.62 1.89 -14.74
C TYR A 29 -2.73 0.64 -13.88
N VAL A 30 -2.08 -0.45 -14.28
CA VAL A 30 -2.04 -1.68 -13.48
C VAL A 30 -1.35 -1.44 -12.15
N PHE A 31 -0.22 -0.72 -12.15
CA PHE A 31 0.53 -0.41 -10.95
C PHE A 31 -0.25 0.50 -10.00
N TYR A 32 -0.94 1.52 -10.53
CA TYR A 32 -1.81 2.39 -9.76
C TYR A 32 -2.94 1.59 -9.09
N GLY A 33 -3.62 0.70 -9.83
CA GLY A 33 -4.66 -0.16 -9.26
C GLY A 33 -4.15 -1.04 -8.12
N LEU A 34 -2.96 -1.63 -8.27
CA LEU A 34 -2.31 -2.40 -7.20
C LEU A 34 -1.97 -1.53 -5.98
N LEU A 35 -1.45 -0.31 -6.19
CA LEU A 35 -1.17 0.62 -5.10
C LEU A 35 -2.43 1.03 -4.35
N VAL A 36 -3.52 1.32 -5.06
CA VAL A 36 -4.82 1.63 -4.44
C VAL A 36 -5.29 0.45 -3.58
N GLY A 37 -5.25 -0.78 -4.11
CA GLY A 37 -5.61 -1.97 -3.36
C GLY A 37 -4.77 -2.19 -2.11
N LEU A 38 -3.44 -1.98 -2.19
CA LEU A 38 -2.55 -2.05 -1.03
C LEU A 38 -2.83 -0.93 -0.01
N GLY A 39 -3.06 0.29 -0.48
CA GLY A 39 -3.41 1.43 0.38
C GLY A 39 -4.72 1.20 1.13
N MET A 40 -5.74 0.66 0.45
CA MET A 40 -7.00 0.22 1.06
C MET A 40 -6.75 -0.84 2.14
N LEU A 41 -5.97 -1.87 1.84
CA LEU A 41 -5.66 -2.96 2.77
C LEU A 41 -4.95 -2.43 4.03
N TYR A 42 -3.94 -1.58 3.86
CA TYR A 42 -3.17 -1.03 4.97
C TYR A 42 -4.00 -0.06 5.81
N ASN A 43 -4.81 0.79 5.19
CA ASN A 43 -5.73 1.65 5.94
C ASN A 43 -6.78 0.84 6.69
N TYR A 44 -7.34 -0.21 6.09
CA TYR A 44 -8.26 -1.10 6.79
C TYR A 44 -7.64 -1.66 8.07
N PHE A 45 -6.42 -2.23 8.01
CA PHE A 45 -5.75 -2.74 9.21
C PHE A 45 -5.41 -1.64 10.22
N ARG A 46 -5.02 -0.44 9.77
CA ARG A 46 -4.79 0.71 10.65
C ARG A 46 -6.04 1.08 11.45
N TYR A 47 -7.19 1.25 10.79
CA TYR A 47 -8.44 1.66 11.45
C TYR A 47 -9.05 0.52 12.28
N ARG A 48 -8.84 -0.74 11.85
CA ARG A 48 -9.31 -1.92 12.57
C ARG A 48 -8.68 -2.07 13.95
N GLU A 49 -7.42 -1.68 14.16
CA GLU A 49 -6.80 -1.69 15.50
C GLU A 49 -7.54 -0.77 16.49
N PHE A 50 -8.28 0.23 15.99
CA PHE A 50 -9.13 1.11 16.81
C PHE A 50 -10.61 0.69 16.82
N GLY A 51 -10.94 -0.49 16.27
CA GLY A 51 -12.32 -0.95 16.14
C GLY A 51 -13.16 -0.19 15.10
N ILE A 52 -12.53 0.58 14.22
CA ILE A 52 -13.20 1.40 13.20
C ILE A 52 -13.28 0.63 11.89
N ASN A 53 -14.48 0.49 11.33
CA ASN A 53 -14.67 0.01 9.98
C ASN A 53 -14.62 1.18 8.97
N ILE A 54 -13.44 1.46 8.41
CA ILE A 54 -13.24 2.61 7.51
C ILE A 54 -14.14 2.61 6.28
N PHE A 55 -14.64 1.45 5.83
CA PHE A 55 -15.52 1.34 4.67
C PHE A 55 -16.91 1.98 4.89
N GLU A 56 -17.33 2.17 6.13
CA GLU A 56 -18.61 2.83 6.47
C GLU A 56 -18.52 4.36 6.40
N TYR A 57 -17.30 4.91 6.43
CA TYR A 57 -17.05 6.35 6.59
C TYR A 57 -16.23 6.98 5.44
N ALA A 58 -15.64 6.16 4.58
CA ALA A 58 -14.79 6.61 3.49
C ALA A 58 -15.51 6.50 2.15
N GLY A 59 -15.44 7.58 1.37
CA GLY A 59 -15.91 7.59 -0.01
C GLY A 59 -14.93 6.87 -0.94
N VAL A 60 -15.36 6.60 -2.18
CA VAL A 60 -14.50 5.98 -3.20
C VAL A 60 -13.21 6.78 -3.41
N LEU A 61 -13.30 8.12 -3.45
CA LEU A 61 -12.15 9.00 -3.66
C LEU A 61 -11.12 8.92 -2.53
N ASP A 62 -11.55 8.73 -1.28
CA ASP A 62 -10.65 8.59 -0.12
C ASP A 62 -9.71 7.38 -0.29
N PHE A 63 -10.20 6.32 -0.94
CA PHE A 63 -9.40 5.14 -1.23
C PHE A 63 -8.47 5.32 -2.44
N LEU A 64 -8.90 6.04 -3.47
CA LEU A 64 -8.05 6.30 -4.65
C LEU A 64 -6.80 7.10 -4.29
N ILE A 65 -6.91 8.00 -3.31
CA ILE A 65 -5.79 8.81 -2.82
C ILE A 65 -5.07 8.18 -1.62
N ALA A 66 -5.62 7.11 -1.03
CA ALA A 66 -5.06 6.44 0.15
C ALA A 66 -3.56 6.10 0.06
N PRO A 67 -3.02 5.53 -1.04
CA PRO A 67 -1.59 5.24 -1.11
C PRO A 67 -0.70 6.49 -1.12
N PHE A 68 -1.28 7.66 -1.41
CA PHE A 68 -0.59 8.96 -1.44
C PHE A 68 -0.85 9.81 -0.18
N SER A 69 -1.82 9.43 0.66
CA SER A 69 -2.16 10.20 1.87
C SER A 69 -1.16 10.00 2.99
N ASP A 70 -0.42 8.89 3.00
CA ASP A 70 0.62 8.59 3.98
C ASP A 70 1.87 8.05 3.27
N LEU A 71 2.98 8.79 3.36
CA LEU A 71 4.28 8.37 2.82
C LEU A 71 4.72 7.00 3.35
N ARG A 72 4.27 6.61 4.55
CA ARG A 72 4.56 5.29 5.13
C ARG A 72 3.96 4.16 4.30
N ILE A 73 2.78 4.35 3.69
CA ILE A 73 2.17 3.35 2.80
C ILE A 73 3.06 3.12 1.58
N LEU A 74 3.55 4.21 0.98
CA LEU A 74 4.48 4.15 -0.15
C LEU A 74 5.79 3.45 0.23
N LEU A 75 6.40 3.83 1.36
CA LEU A 75 7.62 3.20 1.89
C LEU A 75 7.40 1.71 2.18
N MET A 76 6.24 1.33 2.70
CA MET A 76 5.91 -0.06 2.99
C MET A 76 5.70 -0.86 1.70
N ALA A 77 5.01 -0.30 0.71
CA ALA A 77 4.87 -0.90 -0.62
C ALA A 77 6.24 -1.09 -1.31
N ALA A 78 7.13 -0.10 -1.21
CA ALA A 78 8.50 -0.20 -1.68
C ALA A 78 9.29 -1.28 -0.91
N SER A 79 9.10 -1.38 0.40
CA SER A 79 9.74 -2.39 1.25
C SER A 79 9.29 -3.81 0.90
N VAL A 80 7.99 -4.03 0.67
CA VAL A 80 7.45 -5.32 0.21
C VAL A 80 8.02 -5.67 -1.16
N SER A 81 8.07 -4.71 -2.09
CA SER A 81 8.66 -4.91 -3.42
C SER A 81 10.14 -5.31 -3.34
N LEU A 82 10.91 -4.60 -2.51
CA LEU A 82 12.33 -4.90 -2.26
C LEU A 82 12.51 -6.28 -1.61
N PHE A 83 11.69 -6.62 -0.61
CA PHE A 83 11.73 -7.91 0.06
C PHE A 83 11.45 -9.07 -0.92
N CYS A 84 10.46 -8.91 -1.79
CA CYS A 84 10.13 -9.91 -2.80
C CYS A 84 11.26 -10.08 -3.82
N TYR A 85 11.89 -8.98 -4.25
CA TYR A 85 13.06 -9.02 -5.12
C TYR A 85 14.24 -9.77 -4.46
N LEU A 86 14.52 -9.47 -3.18
CA LEU A 86 15.57 -10.15 -2.42
C LEU A 86 15.27 -11.64 -2.24
N MET A 87 14.04 -12.01 -1.92
CA MET A 87 13.59 -13.40 -1.82
C MET A 87 13.74 -14.15 -3.14
N TYR A 88 13.33 -13.54 -4.26
CA TYR A 88 13.52 -14.12 -5.59
C TYR A 88 15.01 -14.33 -5.91
N ARG A 89 15.84 -13.32 -5.65
CA ARG A 89 17.29 -13.42 -5.87
C ARG A 89 17.93 -14.50 -5.00
N LEU A 90 17.49 -14.62 -3.75
CA LEU A 90 17.96 -15.63 -2.81
C LEU A 90 17.54 -17.04 -3.23
N ASP A 91 16.30 -17.23 -3.70
CA ASP A 91 15.81 -18.51 -4.26
C ASP A 91 16.68 -18.96 -5.45
N VAL A 92 16.93 -18.06 -6.41
CA VAL A 92 17.78 -18.35 -7.57
C VAL A 92 19.21 -18.65 -7.13
N TRP A 93 19.79 -17.85 -6.23
CA TRP A 93 21.14 -18.06 -5.74
C TRP A 93 21.30 -19.39 -4.98
N MET A 94 20.33 -19.76 -4.14
CA MET A 94 20.30 -21.05 -3.43
C MET A 94 20.22 -22.22 -4.40
N SER A 95 19.42 -22.09 -5.47
CA SER A 95 19.29 -23.12 -6.49
C SER A 95 20.61 -23.43 -7.21
N HIS A 96 21.45 -22.41 -7.42
CA HIS A 96 22.75 -22.55 -8.07
C HIS A 96 23.88 -22.96 -7.11
N LYS A 97 23.95 -22.36 -5.91
CA LYS A 97 25.09 -22.57 -4.99
C LYS A 97 24.97 -23.85 -4.16
N PHE A 98 23.75 -24.25 -3.77
CA PHE A 98 23.52 -25.42 -2.92
C PHE A 98 22.42 -26.33 -3.49
N PRO A 99 22.64 -26.97 -4.65
CA PRO A 99 21.60 -27.76 -5.32
C PRO A 99 21.11 -28.96 -4.49
N ARG A 100 21.97 -29.53 -3.63
CA ARG A 100 21.58 -30.63 -2.73
C ARG A 100 20.63 -30.16 -1.61
N PHE A 101 20.92 -29.01 -1.00
CA PHE A 101 20.08 -28.43 0.05
C PHE A 101 18.76 -27.89 -0.52
N TYR A 102 18.83 -27.23 -1.69
CA TYR A 102 17.66 -26.75 -2.40
C TYR A 102 16.70 -27.90 -2.76
N ASN A 103 17.23 -29.02 -3.24
CA ASN A 103 16.41 -30.19 -3.53
C ASN A 103 15.83 -30.83 -2.26
N LEU A 104 16.51 -30.76 -1.11
CA LEU A 104 15.98 -31.23 0.17
C LEU A 104 14.79 -30.36 0.64
N LEU A 105 14.93 -29.03 0.58
CA LEU A 105 13.84 -28.07 0.89
C LEU A 105 12.65 -28.20 -0.07
N ALA A 106 12.93 -28.50 -1.34
CA ALA A 106 11.92 -28.78 -2.37
C ALA A 106 11.32 -30.20 -2.26
N PHE A 107 11.53 -30.91 -1.15
CA PHE A 107 11.06 -32.28 -0.92
C PHE A 107 11.44 -33.26 -2.06
N GLY A 108 12.65 -33.10 -2.62
CA GLY A 108 13.18 -33.90 -3.71
C GLY A 108 12.55 -33.62 -5.09
N GLN A 109 11.61 -32.67 -5.18
CA GLN A 109 10.82 -32.46 -6.39
C GLN A 109 11.44 -31.47 -7.38
N ALA A 110 12.60 -30.89 -7.09
CA ALA A 110 13.20 -29.83 -7.91
C ALA A 110 13.49 -30.24 -9.37
N LYS A 111 13.64 -31.54 -9.63
CA LYS A 111 13.91 -32.10 -10.98
C LYS A 111 12.65 -32.49 -11.78
N ARG A 112 11.45 -32.36 -11.20
CA ARG A 112 10.20 -32.80 -11.83
C ARG A 112 9.75 -31.80 -12.91
N LYS A 113 9.20 -32.27 -14.03
CA LYS A 113 8.75 -31.42 -15.16
C LYS A 113 7.75 -30.31 -14.76
N GLY A 114 7.00 -30.47 -13.68
CA GLY A 114 6.03 -29.48 -13.16
C GLY A 114 6.55 -28.56 -12.04
N TYR A 115 7.81 -28.70 -11.61
CA TYR A 115 8.32 -27.96 -10.45
C TYR A 115 8.37 -26.45 -10.68
N LYS A 116 8.60 -25.99 -11.92
CA LYS A 116 8.59 -24.56 -12.24
C LYS A 116 7.24 -23.90 -11.93
N SER A 117 6.13 -24.56 -12.28
CA SER A 117 4.78 -24.05 -11.98
C SER A 117 4.50 -24.06 -10.48
N PHE A 118 4.86 -25.15 -9.79
CA PHE A 118 4.72 -25.24 -8.34
C PHE A 118 5.51 -24.14 -7.62
N ARG A 119 6.75 -23.89 -8.05
CA ARG A 119 7.60 -22.82 -7.52
C ARG A 119 6.95 -21.44 -7.72
N ASN A 120 6.43 -21.16 -8.92
CA ASN A 120 5.77 -19.88 -9.19
C ASN A 120 4.50 -19.68 -8.33
N ILE A 121 3.68 -20.73 -8.15
CA ILE A 121 2.51 -20.69 -7.26
C ILE A 121 2.94 -20.46 -5.81
N SER A 122 3.97 -21.16 -5.35
CA SER A 122 4.53 -20.97 -4.01
C SER A 122 5.04 -19.55 -3.78
N LEU A 123 5.69 -18.94 -4.78
CA LEU A 123 6.12 -17.54 -4.74
C LEU A 123 4.93 -16.58 -4.66
N ILE A 124 3.85 -16.81 -5.42
CA ILE A 124 2.63 -16.00 -5.36
C ILE A 124 1.97 -16.11 -3.99
N ILE A 125 1.83 -17.32 -3.43
CA ILE A 125 1.29 -17.54 -2.10
C ILE A 125 2.14 -16.82 -1.04
N THR A 126 3.46 -16.92 -1.15
CA THR A 126 4.41 -16.24 -0.25
C THR A 126 4.28 -14.73 -0.36
N LEU A 127 4.10 -14.18 -1.57
CA LEU A 127 3.86 -12.75 -1.80
C LEU A 127 2.58 -12.28 -1.09
N ILE A 128 1.46 -12.98 -1.28
CA ILE A 128 0.18 -12.66 -0.62
C ILE A 128 0.33 -12.72 0.90
N TRP A 129 0.99 -13.76 1.40
CA TRP A 129 1.27 -13.91 2.83
C TRP A 129 2.11 -12.76 3.37
N CYS A 130 3.17 -12.36 2.65
CA CYS A 130 4.01 -11.22 3.02
C CYS A 130 3.20 -9.93 3.09
N ILE A 131 2.38 -9.64 2.07
CA ILE A 131 1.50 -8.46 2.07
C ILE A 131 0.61 -8.44 3.32
N GLY A 132 0.02 -9.58 3.69
CA GLY A 132 -0.80 -9.69 4.90
C GLY A 132 -0.03 -9.44 6.20
N VAL A 133 1.16 -10.02 6.35
CA VAL A 133 2.03 -9.80 7.51
C VAL A 133 2.46 -8.35 7.63
N PHE A 134 2.86 -7.72 6.51
CA PHE A 134 3.22 -6.30 6.48
C PHE A 134 2.03 -5.39 6.80
N ALA A 135 0.81 -5.73 6.34
CA ALA A 135 -0.40 -5.00 6.66
C ALA A 135 -0.71 -5.01 8.16
N LEU A 136 -0.59 -6.18 8.80
CA LEU A 136 -0.75 -6.33 10.25
C LEU A 136 0.31 -5.54 11.03
N ALA A 137 1.57 -5.62 10.58
CA ALA A 137 2.66 -4.88 11.19
C ALA A 137 2.46 -3.36 11.06
N TYR A 138 1.97 -2.90 9.91
CA TYR A 138 1.62 -1.50 9.68
C TYR A 138 0.52 -1.02 10.63
N GLY A 139 -0.57 -1.80 10.77
CA GLY A 139 -1.67 -1.48 11.69
C GLY A 139 -1.15 -1.23 13.12
N LYS A 140 -0.42 -2.20 13.68
CA LYS A 140 0.15 -2.10 15.03
C LYS A 140 1.17 -0.98 15.19
N THR A 141 2.01 -0.75 14.19
CA THR A 141 3.02 0.32 14.24
C THR A 141 2.36 1.70 14.17
N SER A 142 1.33 1.84 13.34
CA SER A 142 0.54 3.05 13.22
C SER A 142 -0.21 3.35 14.51
N GLU A 143 -0.84 2.34 15.11
CA GLU A 143 -1.54 2.45 16.39
C GLU A 143 -0.61 2.95 17.50
N ARG A 144 0.56 2.34 17.66
CA ARG A 144 1.58 2.79 18.63
C ARG A 144 2.03 4.23 18.38
N GLY A 145 2.19 4.62 17.11
CA GLY A 145 2.54 5.98 16.74
C GLY A 145 1.47 7.00 17.14
N ILE A 146 0.19 6.65 16.95
CA ILE A 146 -0.95 7.50 17.30
C ILE A 146 -1.15 7.54 18.83
N ARG A 147 -0.98 6.42 19.55
CA ARG A 147 -1.04 6.40 21.02
C ARG A 147 0.09 7.22 21.67
N ASN A 148 1.22 7.40 20.99
CA ASN A 148 2.34 8.20 21.48
C ASN A 148 2.33 9.65 20.97
N SER A 149 1.38 10.04 20.12
CA SER A 149 1.30 11.41 19.61
C SER A 149 0.68 12.37 20.62
N SER A 150 1.06 13.64 20.56
CA SER A 150 0.46 14.71 21.36
C SER A 150 -1.05 14.80 21.10
N PRO A 151 -1.85 15.03 22.15
CA PRO A 151 -3.27 15.25 22.01
C PRO A 151 -3.53 16.53 21.18
N ILE A 152 -4.66 16.54 20.50
CA ILE A 152 -5.17 17.67 19.73
C ILE A 152 -6.49 18.07 20.37
N THR A 153 -6.68 19.37 20.63
CA THR A 153 -7.93 19.90 21.13
C THR A 153 -8.75 20.43 19.96
N LEU A 154 -9.95 19.90 19.81
CA LEU A 154 -10.96 20.42 18.91
C LEU A 154 -11.79 21.48 19.63
N ILE A 155 -12.02 22.59 18.93
CA ILE A 155 -12.90 23.67 19.39
C ILE A 155 -14.10 23.71 18.46
N TYR A 156 -15.27 23.38 19.01
CA TYR A 156 -16.54 23.36 18.30
C TYR A 156 -17.12 24.77 18.14
N ASN A 157 -18.15 24.89 17.31
CA ASN A 157 -18.85 26.15 17.04
C ASN A 157 -19.53 26.76 18.27
N ASP A 158 -19.94 25.92 19.22
CA ASP A 158 -20.53 26.29 20.51
C ASP A 158 -19.49 26.70 21.57
N GLY A 159 -18.19 26.55 21.28
CA GLY A 159 -17.10 26.83 22.21
C GLY A 159 -16.74 25.67 23.15
N SER A 160 -17.40 24.52 23.02
CA SER A 160 -16.99 23.29 23.71
C SER A 160 -15.64 22.81 23.19
N GLN A 161 -14.86 22.21 24.08
CA GLN A 161 -13.51 21.72 23.78
C GLN A 161 -13.43 20.24 24.08
N ASP A 162 -12.95 19.47 23.12
CA ASP A 162 -12.68 18.06 23.32
C ASP A 162 -11.25 17.75 22.90
N SER A 163 -10.54 16.98 23.74
CA SER A 163 -9.12 16.70 23.56
C SER A 163 -8.91 15.22 23.36
N GLY A 164 -8.30 14.88 22.23
CA GLY A 164 -8.05 13.49 21.86
C GLY A 164 -6.87 13.38 20.89
N ARG A 165 -6.38 12.16 20.69
CA ARG A 165 -5.32 11.89 19.71
C ARG A 165 -5.96 11.62 18.35
N MET A 166 -5.51 12.30 17.31
CA MET A 166 -6.06 12.13 15.97
C MET A 166 -5.62 10.79 15.37
N ILE A 167 -6.60 9.93 15.08
CA ILE A 167 -6.37 8.63 14.41
C ILE A 167 -6.23 8.85 12.91
N GLY A 168 -7.08 9.70 12.33
CA GLY A 168 -7.13 9.99 10.90
C GLY A 168 -8.34 10.82 10.51
N LYS A 169 -8.51 11.01 9.20
CA LYS A 169 -9.64 11.74 8.61
C LYS A 169 -10.06 11.12 7.29
N THR A 170 -11.34 11.21 6.98
CA THR A 170 -11.90 11.01 5.64
C THR A 170 -12.37 12.36 5.08
N SER A 171 -12.96 12.35 3.89
CA SER A 171 -13.57 13.55 3.32
C SER A 171 -14.75 14.08 4.16
N GLU A 172 -15.37 13.23 4.98
CA GLU A 172 -16.61 13.56 5.72
C GLU A 172 -16.45 13.54 7.25
N VAL A 173 -15.41 12.90 7.78
CA VAL A 173 -15.32 12.59 9.22
C VAL A 173 -13.88 12.71 9.76
N TYR A 174 -13.76 13.17 11.01
CA TYR A 174 -12.56 13.02 11.84
C TYR A 174 -12.71 11.88 12.85
N PHE A 175 -11.63 11.12 13.02
CA PHE A 175 -11.54 10.08 14.05
C PHE A 175 -10.58 10.52 15.17
N LEU A 176 -11.09 10.54 16.40
CA LEU A 176 -10.29 10.82 17.60
C LEU A 176 -10.32 9.69 18.60
N LEU A 177 -9.17 9.46 19.20
CA LEU A 177 -9.01 8.59 20.35
C LEU A 177 -9.03 9.44 21.62
N LYS A 178 -10.01 9.21 22.50
CA LYS A 178 -10.08 9.85 23.81
C LYS A 178 -9.18 9.14 24.83
N ALA A 179 -9.00 9.78 25.99
CA ALA A 179 -8.15 9.27 27.06
C ALA A 179 -8.66 7.95 27.69
N ASP A 180 -9.95 7.64 27.52
CA ASP A 180 -10.61 6.40 27.95
C ASP A 180 -10.53 5.26 26.91
N ASP A 181 -9.72 5.45 25.86
CA ASP A 181 -9.58 4.53 24.72
C ASP A 181 -10.85 4.38 23.87
N SER A 182 -11.83 5.26 24.05
CA SER A 182 -13.00 5.34 23.18
C SER A 182 -12.67 6.11 21.90
N VAL A 183 -13.30 5.70 20.79
CA VAL A 183 -13.20 6.38 19.52
C VAL A 183 -14.41 7.27 19.32
N GLU A 184 -14.17 8.56 19.08
CA GLU A 184 -15.19 9.51 18.69
C GLU A 184 -15.09 9.85 17.20
N VAL A 185 -16.27 9.90 16.58
CA VAL A 185 -16.48 10.09 15.14
C VAL A 185 -17.16 11.44 14.97
N ILE A 186 -16.45 12.42 14.41
CA ILE A 186 -16.96 13.80 14.31
C ILE A 186 -17.20 14.16 12.84
N PRO A 187 -18.44 14.48 12.45
CA PRO A 187 -18.75 14.89 11.09
C PRO A 187 -18.18 16.28 10.78
N LEU A 188 -17.60 16.42 9.58
CA LEU A 188 -17.03 17.68 9.08
C LEU A 188 -18.11 18.72 8.70
N SER A 189 -19.33 18.27 8.46
CA SER A 189 -20.39 19.03 7.78
C SER A 189 -21.17 20.03 8.66
N GLY A 190 -20.87 20.19 9.95
CA GLY A 190 -21.71 21.00 10.85
C GLY A 190 -21.01 21.85 11.91
N ASP A 191 -20.10 21.28 12.71
CA ASP A 191 -19.85 21.84 14.05
C ASP A 191 -18.39 22.18 14.39
N LEU A 192 -17.45 21.94 13.47
CA LEU A 192 -16.02 22.15 13.72
C LEU A 192 -15.56 23.55 13.35
N ARG A 193 -15.18 24.36 14.35
CA ARG A 193 -14.71 25.74 14.14
C ARG A 193 -13.20 25.82 13.94
N LYS A 194 -12.41 25.17 14.82
CA LYS A 194 -10.95 25.21 14.81
C LYS A 194 -10.34 23.94 15.41
N VAL A 195 -9.23 23.50 14.82
CA VAL A 195 -8.36 22.44 15.37
C VAL A 195 -7.14 23.12 15.96
N LYS A 196 -6.85 22.92 17.25
CA LYS A 196 -5.69 23.50 17.92
C LYS A 196 -4.73 22.38 18.34
N LEU A 197 -3.49 22.48 17.88
CA LEU A 197 -2.42 21.58 18.29
C LEU A 197 -1.89 22.04 19.66
N GLU A 198 -1.87 21.14 20.63
CA GLU A 198 -1.16 21.38 21.89
C GLU A 198 0.32 21.04 21.67
N ASN A 199 1.16 22.06 21.67
CA ASN A 199 2.62 21.93 21.62
C ASN A 199 3.18 21.84 23.05
#